data_AF-A0A6B0WIY5-F1
#
_entry.id   AF-A0A6B0WIY5-F1
#
_cell.length_a   1.000
_cell.length_b   1.000
_cell.length_c   1.000
_cell.angle_alpha   90.00
_cell.angle_beta   90.00
_cell.angle_gamma   90.00
#
_symmetry.space_group_name_H-M   'P 1'
#
loop_
_entity.id
_entity.type
_entity.pdbx_description
1 polymer ?
#
loop_
_entity_poly.entity_id
_entity_poly.type
_entity_poly.pdbx_seq_one_letter_code
_entity_poly.pdbx_strand_id
1 'polypeptide(L)'
;MSDDDRELLRAETARLVMGWTAADIPWAYDGMTPVWHTAAGEPVMTVFSWRPDRNDAQCMLVLDRMVDLGFELTLTVGSARTVVQIGRGSTPVARVEDADRRIALLRAALAGLGSARG
;
A
#
# COMPACT_ATOMS: atom_id res chain seq x y z
N MET A 1 -3.04 15.36 6.91
CA MET A 1 -2.46 14.10 7.40
C MET A 1 -1.03 14.39 7.80
N SER A 2 -0.61 13.97 9.00
CA SER A 2 0.74 14.21 9.48
C SER A 2 1.77 13.33 8.76
N ASP A 3 3.06 13.61 8.94
CA ASP A 3 4.12 12.74 8.39
C ASP A 3 4.17 11.37 9.08
N ASP A 4 3.86 11.32 10.38
CA ASP A 4 3.74 10.06 11.14
C ASP A 4 2.59 9.20 10.60
N ASP A 5 1.43 9.80 10.32
CA ASP A 5 0.31 9.09 9.71
C ASP A 5 0.69 8.55 8.31
N ARG A 6 1.49 9.30 7.54
CA ARG A 6 2.00 8.84 6.24
C ARG A 6 2.96 7.68 6.40
N GLU A 7 3.84 7.73 7.40
CA GLU A 7 4.77 6.64 7.73
C GLU A 7 4.01 5.36 8.05
N LEU A 8 3.01 5.46 8.94
CA LEU A 8 2.14 4.36 9.32
C LEU A 8 1.40 3.79 8.10
N LEU A 9 0.78 4.64 7.28
CA LEU A 9 0.08 4.21 6.07
C LEU A 9 0.99 3.44 5.10
N ARG A 10 2.22 3.92 4.88
CA ARG A 10 3.22 3.27 4.02
C ARG A 10 3.62 1.90 4.58
N ALA A 11 3.91 1.83 5.88
CA ALA A 11 4.33 0.61 6.56
C ALA A 11 3.21 -0.44 6.60
N GLU A 12 1.98 -0.04 6.90
CA GLU A 12 0.82 -0.92 6.89
C GLU A 12 0.52 -1.44 5.49
N THR A 13 0.63 -0.59 4.46
CA THR A 13 0.48 -1.02 3.06
C THR A 13 1.51 -2.11 2.71
N ALA A 14 2.79 -1.92 3.04
CA ALA A 14 3.82 -2.93 2.79
C ALA A 14 3.50 -4.24 3.51
N ARG A 15 3.12 -4.17 4.79
CA ARG A 15 2.86 -5.36 5.61
C ARG A 15 1.60 -6.11 5.21
N LEU A 16 0.49 -5.39 5.01
CA LEU A 16 -0.84 -5.99 4.87
C LEU A 16 -1.21 -6.25 3.42
N VAL A 17 -0.88 -5.32 2.51
CA VAL A 17 -1.20 -5.47 1.08
C VAL A 17 -0.11 -6.27 0.38
N MET A 18 1.14 -5.85 0.52
CA MET A 18 2.26 -6.52 -0.16
C MET A 18 2.66 -7.83 0.52
N GLY A 19 2.31 -8.01 1.80
CA GLY A 19 2.73 -9.17 2.59
C GLY A 19 4.22 -9.15 2.92
N TRP A 20 4.83 -7.96 2.96
CA TRP A 20 6.25 -7.80 3.22
C TRP A 20 6.56 -7.71 4.71
N THR A 21 7.79 -8.06 5.07
CA THR A 21 8.33 -7.92 6.43
C THR A 21 9.57 -7.03 6.42
N ALA A 22 9.76 -6.23 7.45
CA ALA A 22 10.96 -5.41 7.60
C ALA A 22 11.99 -6.19 8.43
N ALA A 23 13.23 -6.25 7.94
CA ALA A 23 14.36 -6.78 8.67
C ALA A 23 15.61 -5.94 8.36
N ASP A 24 16.48 -5.78 9.35
CA ASP A 24 17.74 -5.09 9.17
C ASP A 24 18.76 -6.02 8.49
N ILE A 25 19.43 -5.52 7.45
CA ILE A 25 20.53 -6.23 6.79
C ILE A 25 21.85 -5.45 6.97
N PRO A 26 23.00 -6.14 7.01
CA PRO A 26 24.29 -5.47 6.92
C PRO A 26 24.42 -4.77 5.56
N TRP A 27 24.71 -3.47 5.59
CA TRP A 27 25.06 -2.66 4.42
C TRP A 27 26.51 -2.18 4.55
N ALA A 28 27.08 -1.66 3.46
CA ALA A 28 28.48 -1.21 3.45
C ALA A 28 28.81 -0.30 4.64
N TYR A 29 30.02 -0.44 5.19
CA TYR A 29 30.56 0.33 6.33
C TYR A 29 29.89 0.07 7.69
N ASP A 30 29.62 -1.21 8.01
CA ASP A 30 29.10 -1.69 9.31
C ASP A 30 27.73 -1.12 9.74
N GLY A 31 26.99 -0.51 8.82
CA GLY A 31 25.65 0.03 9.07
C GLY A 31 24.56 -1.01 8.86
N MET A 32 23.66 -1.17 9.83
CA MET A 32 22.42 -1.93 9.65
C MET A 32 21.39 -1.07 8.91
N THR A 33 20.80 -1.59 7.84
CA THR A 33 19.77 -0.90 7.06
C THR A 33 18.47 -1.69 7.06
N PRO A 34 17.33 -1.09 7.45
CA PRO A 34 16.04 -1.77 7.39
C PRO A 34 15.58 -1.93 5.94
N VAL A 35 15.27 -3.16 5.56
CA VAL A 35 14.85 -3.54 4.21
C VAL A 35 13.53 -4.31 4.26
N TRP A 36 12.62 -4.00 3.34
CA TRP A 36 11.43 -4.80 3.10
C TRP A 36 11.80 -6.08 2.37
N HIS A 37 11.26 -7.20 2.83
CA HIS A 37 11.44 -8.51 2.24
C HIS A 37 10.09 -9.10 1.81
N THR A 38 10.08 -9.89 0.74
CA THR A 38 8.91 -10.64 0.31
C THR A 38 8.55 -11.73 1.35
N ALA A 39 7.40 -12.37 1.20
CA ALA A 39 7.02 -13.51 2.04
C ALA A 39 8.02 -14.69 1.95
N ALA A 40 8.78 -14.80 0.85
CA ALA A 40 9.84 -15.78 0.67
C ALA A 40 11.18 -15.35 1.31
N GLY A 41 11.25 -14.16 1.89
CA GLY A 41 12.46 -13.61 2.51
C GLY A 41 13.40 -12.91 1.52
N GLU A 42 12.97 -12.64 0.29
CA GLU A 42 13.81 -11.97 -0.71
C GLU A 42 13.82 -10.45 -0.46
N PRO A 43 14.99 -9.79 -0.48
CA PRO A 43 15.05 -8.34 -0.28
C PRO A 43 14.41 -7.59 -1.46
N VAL A 44 13.59 -6.59 -1.16
CA VAL A 44 12.87 -5.79 -2.15
C VAL A 44 13.49 -4.40 -2.29
N MET A 45 13.47 -3.62 -1.20
CA MET A 45 14.03 -2.26 -1.14
C MET A 45 14.17 -1.79 0.30
N THR A 46 14.97 -0.75 0.53
CA THR A 46 15.05 -0.12 1.86
C THR A 46 13.68 0.40 2.30
N VAL A 47 13.41 0.37 3.62
CA VAL A 47 12.16 0.91 4.17
C VAL A 47 11.99 2.40 3.82
N PHE A 48 13.09 3.13 3.68
CA PHE A 48 13.10 4.54 3.31
C PHE A 48 12.80 4.79 1.82
N SER A 49 13.02 3.81 0.96
CA SER A 49 12.70 3.89 -0.48
C SER A 49 11.24 3.61 -0.78
N TRP A 50 10.52 2.95 0.13
CA TRP A 50 9.09 2.69 -0.03
C TRP A 50 8.25 3.94 0.27
N ARG A 51 7.77 4.59 -0.79
CA ARG A 51 7.03 5.86 -0.80
C ARG A 51 5.84 5.82 -1.78
N PRO A 52 4.93 4.83 -1.69
CA PRO A 52 3.78 4.73 -2.60
C PRO A 52 2.80 5.91 -2.49
N ASP A 53 2.86 6.70 -1.42
CA ASP A 53 2.10 7.95 -1.28
C ASP A 53 2.64 9.10 -2.15
N ARG A 54 3.87 8.97 -2.66
CA ARG A 54 4.57 9.99 -3.46
C ARG A 54 5.07 9.48 -4.81
N ASN A 55 5.26 8.17 -4.95
CA ASN A 55 5.76 7.51 -6.15
C ASN A 55 4.63 6.73 -6.83
N ASP A 56 4.25 7.16 -8.03
CA ASP A 56 3.16 6.55 -8.79
C ASP A 56 3.43 5.10 -9.17
N ALA A 57 4.66 4.74 -9.51
CA ALA A 57 5.00 3.36 -9.86
C ALA A 57 4.79 2.41 -8.66
N GLN A 58 5.20 2.84 -7.47
CA GLN A 58 4.97 2.09 -6.25
C GLN A 58 3.48 2.04 -5.85
N CYS A 59 2.74 3.12 -6.11
CA CYS A 59 1.29 3.12 -5.93
C CYS A 59 0.59 2.11 -6.85
N MET A 60 1.07 1.98 -8.10
CA MET A 60 0.55 0.99 -9.05
C MET A 60 0.87 -0.45 -8.61
N LEU A 61 2.04 -0.71 -8.02
CA LEU A 61 2.34 -2.03 -7.45
C LEU A 61 1.32 -2.45 -6.38
N VAL A 62 0.80 -1.50 -5.60
CA VAL A 62 -0.27 -1.78 -4.61
C VAL A 62 -1.57 -2.17 -5.32
N LEU A 63 -1.91 -1.49 -6.41
CA LEU A 63 -3.09 -1.82 -7.21
C LEU A 63 -2.97 -3.20 -7.84
N ASP A 64 -1.84 -3.48 -8.50
CA ASP A 64 -1.57 -4.77 -9.13
C ASP A 64 -1.67 -5.89 -8.10
N ARG A 65 -1.11 -5.66 -6.90
CA ARG A 65 -1.20 -6.62 -5.81
C ARG A 65 -2.64 -6.85 -5.33
N MET A 66 -3.47 -5.81 -5.26
CA MET A 66 -4.89 -5.98 -4.92
C MET A 66 -5.63 -6.81 -5.97
N VAL A 67 -5.31 -6.62 -7.27
CA VAL A 67 -5.86 -7.44 -8.36
C VAL A 67 -5.43 -8.90 -8.22
N ASP A 68 -4.15 -9.17 -7.93
CA ASP A 68 -3.65 -10.53 -7.68
C ASP A 68 -4.34 -11.22 -6.49
N LEU A 69 -4.77 -10.43 -5.50
CA LEU A 69 -5.54 -10.91 -4.35
C LEU A 69 -7.04 -11.13 -4.68
N GLY A 70 -7.44 -10.87 -5.93
CA GLY A 70 -8.79 -11.08 -6.43
C GLY A 70 -9.76 -9.93 -6.14
N PHE A 71 -9.25 -8.73 -5.89
CA PHE A 71 -10.08 -7.54 -5.74
C PHE A 71 -10.28 -6.81 -7.07
N GLU A 72 -11.43 -6.16 -7.20
CA GLU A 72 -11.77 -5.27 -8.30
C GLU A 72 -11.74 -3.83 -7.79
N LEU A 73 -11.20 -2.90 -8.58
CA LEU A 73 -11.06 -1.50 -8.18
C LEU A 73 -11.69 -0.56 -9.21
N THR A 74 -12.46 0.40 -8.71
CA THR A 74 -12.94 1.55 -9.48
C THR A 74 -12.31 2.82 -8.93
N LEU A 75 -11.60 3.54 -9.78
CA LEU A 75 -10.98 4.84 -9.47
C LEU A 75 -11.72 5.95 -10.21
N THR A 76 -12.19 6.96 -9.47
CA THR A 76 -12.77 8.18 -10.04
C THR A 76 -11.98 9.38 -9.56
N VAL A 77 -11.32 10.08 -10.47
CA VAL A 77 -10.50 11.26 -10.16
C VAL A 77 -11.24 12.52 -10.63
N GLY A 78 -11.61 13.38 -9.70
CA GLY A 78 -12.18 14.69 -9.94
C GLY A 78 -11.22 15.82 -9.56
N SER A 79 -11.59 17.05 -9.88
CA SER A 79 -10.77 18.24 -9.60
C SER A 79 -10.55 18.55 -8.11
N ALA A 80 -11.49 18.13 -7.26
CA ALA A 80 -11.44 18.38 -5.81
C ALA A 80 -11.25 17.11 -4.97
N ARG A 81 -11.47 15.93 -5.55
CA ARG A 81 -11.48 14.67 -4.83
C ARG A 81 -11.22 13.48 -5.73
N THR A 82 -10.63 12.45 -5.12
CA THR A 82 -10.51 11.12 -5.68
C THR A 82 -11.36 10.16 -4.85
N VAL A 83 -12.08 9.28 -5.54
CA VAL A 83 -12.82 8.20 -4.92
C VAL A 83 -12.26 6.88 -5.41
N VAL A 84 -11.93 6.00 -4.47
CA VAL A 84 -11.54 4.62 -4.75
C VAL A 84 -12.56 3.69 -4.12
N GLN A 85 -13.12 2.82 -4.93
CA GLN A 85 -14.02 1.76 -4.49
C GLN A 85 -13.37 0.41 -4.78
N ILE A 86 -13.39 -0.47 -3.78
CA ILE A 86 -12.88 -1.83 -3.89
C ILE A 86 -14.05 -2.80 -3.72
N GLY A 87 -14.15 -3.76 -4.63
CA GLY A 87 -15.09 -4.85 -4.61
C GLY A 87 -14.38 -6.21 -4.70
N ARG A 88 -15.16 -7.27 -4.53
CA ARG A 88 -14.75 -8.65 -4.80
C ARG A 88 -15.92 -9.38 -5.45
N GLY A 89 -15.82 -9.60 -6.76
CA GLY A 89 -16.98 -9.96 -7.57
C GLY A 89 -18.09 -8.90 -7.45
N SER A 90 -19.34 -9.33 -7.24
CA SER A 90 -20.48 -8.41 -7.12
C SER A 90 -20.59 -7.68 -5.78
N THR A 91 -19.70 -7.94 -4.82
CA THR A 91 -19.81 -7.41 -3.45
C THR A 91 -18.88 -6.20 -3.26
N PRO A 92 -19.42 -5.01 -2.97
CA PRO A 92 -18.60 -3.87 -2.54
C PRO A 92 -17.99 -4.15 -1.17
N VAL A 93 -16.69 -3.86 -1.01
CA VAL A 93 -15.93 -4.15 0.21
C VAL A 93 -15.48 -2.88 0.93
N ALA A 94 -15.03 -1.87 0.17
CA ALA A 94 -14.59 -0.60 0.73
C ALA A 94 -14.82 0.55 -0.24
N ARG A 95 -15.01 1.75 0.31
CA ARG A 95 -15.06 3.01 -0.45
C ARG A 95 -14.35 4.09 0.34
N VAL A 96 -13.35 4.72 -0.27
CA VAL A 96 -12.57 5.80 0.34
C VAL A 96 -12.59 7.03 -0.56
N GLU A 97 -12.69 8.19 0.07
CA GLU A 97 -12.60 9.50 -0.58
C GLU A 97 -11.42 10.27 0.02
N ASP A 98 -10.53 10.77 -0.82
CA ASP A 98 -9.41 11.64 -0.41
C ASP A 98 -9.04 12.58 -1.56
N ALA A 99 -8.48 13.76 -1.26
CA ALA A 99 -8.02 14.69 -2.28
C ALA A 99 -6.79 14.15 -3.04
N ASP A 100 -5.90 13.41 -2.36
CA ASP A 100 -4.74 12.78 -2.97
C ASP A 100 -5.09 11.36 -3.44
N ARG A 101 -4.96 11.13 -4.75
CA ARG A 101 -5.30 9.84 -5.37
C ARG A 101 -4.51 8.67 -4.79
N ARG A 102 -3.24 8.87 -4.41
CA ARG A 102 -2.38 7.80 -3.88
C ARG A 102 -2.82 7.46 -2.47
N ILE A 103 -3.08 8.48 -1.64
CA ILE A 103 -3.61 8.27 -0.30
C ILE A 103 -4.97 7.56 -0.34
N ALA A 104 -5.85 7.97 -1.24
CA ALA A 104 -7.15 7.33 -1.44
C ALA A 104 -6.99 5.83 -1.77
N LEU A 105 -6.07 5.49 -2.68
CA LEU A 105 -5.79 4.11 -3.10
C LEU A 105 -5.22 3.27 -1.96
N LEU A 106 -4.20 3.76 -1.25
CA LEU A 106 -3.59 3.02 -0.14
C LEU A 106 -4.59 2.73 0.98
N ARG A 107 -5.38 3.74 1.36
CA ARG A 107 -6.44 3.58 2.38
C ARG A 107 -7.52 2.62 1.93
N ALA A 108 -7.95 2.70 0.66
CA ALA A 108 -8.95 1.79 0.13
C ALA A 108 -8.43 0.34 0.13
N ALA A 109 -7.18 0.12 -0.26
CA ALA A 109 -6.54 -1.21 -0.25
C ALA A 109 -6.55 -1.81 1.16
N LEU A 110 -6.13 -1.04 2.16
CA LEU A 110 -6.15 -1.48 3.56
C LEU A 110 -7.56 -1.76 4.08
N ALA A 111 -8.53 -0.87 3.79
CA ALA A 111 -9.92 -1.07 4.17
C ALA A 111 -10.53 -2.31 3.50
N GLY A 112 -10.22 -2.54 2.22
CA GLY A 112 -10.64 -3.72 1.46
C GLY A 112 -10.18 -5.03 2.09
N LEU A 113 -8.92 -5.08 2.55
CA LEU A 113 -8.37 -6.25 3.23
C LEU A 113 -8.95 -6.45 4.64
N GLY A 114 -9.19 -5.36 5.37
CA GLY A 114 -9.82 -5.39 6.70
C GLY A 114 -11.22 -5.98 6.66
N SER A 115 -12.06 -5.50 5.74
CA SER A 115 -13.44 -5.97 5.57
C SER A 115 -13.55 -7.40 5.03
N ALA A 116 -12.54 -7.92 4.34
CA ALA A 116 -12.54 -9.31 3.84
C ALA A 116 -12.18 -10.35 4.91
N ARG A 117 -11.75 -9.92 6.10
CA ARG A 117 -11.34 -10.79 7.23
C ARG A 117 -12.38 -10.85 8.35
N GLY A 118 -13.42 -10.04 8.30
CA GLY A 118 -14.57 -10.04 9.22
C GLY A 118 -15.78 -10.72 8.60
#